data_AF-A0A953BLA5-F1
#
_entry.id   AF-A0A953BLA5-F1
#
_cell.length_a   1.000
_cell.length_b   1.000
_cell.length_c   1.000
_cell.angle_alpha   90.00
_cell.angle_beta   90.00
_cell.angle_gamma   90.00
#
_symmetry.space_group_name_H-M   'P 1'
#
loop_
_entity.id
_entity.type
_entity.pdbx_description
1 polymer ?
#
loop_
_entity_poly.entity_id
_entity_poly.type
_entity_poly.pdbx_seq_one_letter_code
_entity_poly.pdbx_strand_id
1 'polypeptide(L)'
;MIKGIIGGVIGGAIGAAIWAAIAYFAHVQIGLVAIGVGALVGGGTFMFAGDQASPLTGVAAAIIALASIAGGKFMTVHAYFANIKGTVHKAIIVDDEVAVLHIARQVAQEWEQSGKKIAWPTDVKDDKATEESEFPTEVWSDAKVRWSAMSQTQQDGYKRDLEANLKGEVDGVVAGIESDVFAKSFSFFDILWGFLAIGAAYKLGSGEAEG
;
A
#
# COMPACT_ATOMS: atom_id res chain seq x y z
N MET A 1 -27.38 -21.86 -9.36
CA MET A 1 -26.94 -20.54 -8.83
C MET A 1 -25.66 -20.60 -7.98
N ILE A 2 -25.63 -21.23 -6.79
CA ILE A 2 -24.44 -21.23 -5.90
C ILE A 2 -23.18 -21.74 -6.60
N LYS A 3 -23.28 -22.84 -7.35
CA LYS A 3 -22.16 -23.39 -8.13
C LYS A 3 -21.57 -22.35 -9.11
N GLY A 4 -22.43 -21.61 -9.82
CA GLY A 4 -22.02 -20.54 -10.73
C GLY A 4 -21.34 -19.36 -10.02
N ILE A 5 -21.74 -19.04 -8.79
CA ILE A 5 -21.02 -18.03 -7.97
C ILE A 5 -19.61 -18.52 -7.65
N ILE A 6 -19.46 -19.78 -7.23
CA ILE A 6 -18.15 -20.37 -6.94
C ILE A 6 -17.25 -20.33 -8.18
N GLY A 7 -17.77 -20.78 -9.34
CA GLY A 7 -17.03 -20.75 -10.60
C GLY A 7 -16.64 -19.33 -11.02
N GLY A 8 -17.54 -18.35 -10.83
CA GLY A 8 -17.28 -16.94 -11.09
C GLY A 8 -16.20 -16.37 -10.20
N VAL A 9 -16.21 -16.68 -8.89
CA VAL A 9 -15.18 -16.24 -7.94
C VAL A 9 -13.81 -16.83 -8.29
N ILE A 10 -13.74 -18.10 -8.68
CA ILE A 10 -12.49 -18.72 -9.14
C ILE A 10 -11.98 -18.03 -10.41
N GLY A 11 -12.85 -17.84 -11.41
CA GLY A 11 -12.50 -17.12 -12.64
C GLY A 11 -12.05 -15.68 -12.37
N GLY A 12 -12.72 -15.00 -11.44
CA GLY A 12 -12.39 -13.65 -10.99
C GLY A 12 -11.05 -13.56 -10.29
N ALA A 13 -10.75 -14.49 -9.38
CA ALA A 13 -9.46 -14.56 -8.71
C ALA A 13 -8.32 -14.79 -9.71
N ILE A 14 -8.50 -15.70 -10.67
CA ILE A 14 -7.52 -15.95 -11.74
C ILE A 14 -7.34 -14.69 -12.60
N GLY A 15 -8.44 -14.07 -13.04
CA GLY A 15 -8.40 -12.86 -13.85
C GLY A 15 -7.72 -11.69 -13.14
N ALA A 16 -8.05 -11.47 -11.88
CA ALA A 16 -7.45 -10.43 -11.05
C ALA A 16 -5.94 -10.68 -10.83
N ALA A 17 -5.52 -11.93 -10.63
CA ALA A 17 -4.11 -12.29 -10.51
C ALA A 17 -3.33 -12.07 -11.82
N ILE A 18 -3.91 -12.45 -12.97
CA ILE A 18 -3.32 -12.20 -14.29
C ILE A 18 -3.18 -10.69 -14.54
N TRP A 19 -4.23 -9.91 -14.23
CA TRP A 19 -4.16 -8.46 -14.32
C TRP A 19 -3.01 -7.93 -13.47
N ALA A 20 -2.98 -8.28 -12.18
CA ALA A 20 -1.97 -7.79 -11.25
C ALA A 20 -0.56 -8.12 -11.72
N ALA A 21 -0.33 -9.34 -12.22
CA ALA A 21 0.96 -9.74 -12.78
C ALA A 21 1.35 -8.88 -13.99
N ILE A 22 0.44 -8.67 -14.96
CA ILE A 22 0.72 -7.83 -16.14
C ILE A 22 1.02 -6.40 -15.71
N ALA A 23 0.19 -5.82 -14.85
CA ALA A 23 0.34 -4.43 -14.45
C ALA A 23 1.61 -4.21 -13.62
N TYR A 24 1.98 -5.17 -12.77
CA TYR A 24 3.20 -5.12 -11.96
C TYR A 24 4.47 -5.27 -12.81
N PHE A 25 4.55 -6.25 -13.71
CA PHE A 25 5.77 -6.55 -14.47
C PHE A 25 5.93 -5.75 -15.76
N ALA A 26 4.83 -5.48 -16.46
CA ALA A 26 4.88 -4.78 -17.75
C ALA A 26 4.72 -3.26 -17.59
N HIS A 27 4.31 -2.77 -16.41
CA HIS A 27 3.95 -1.36 -16.16
C HIS A 27 2.92 -0.80 -17.14
N VAL A 28 2.11 -1.65 -17.76
CA VAL A 28 1.03 -1.25 -18.69
C VAL A 28 -0.32 -1.57 -18.08
N GLN A 29 -1.20 -0.58 -18.04
CA GLN A 29 -2.62 -0.74 -17.71
C GLN A 29 -3.43 -0.78 -19.00
N ILE A 30 -3.57 -1.96 -19.60
CA ILE A 30 -4.33 -2.13 -20.84
C ILE A 30 -5.79 -2.41 -20.47
N GLY A 31 -6.71 -1.51 -20.82
CA GLY A 31 -8.14 -1.69 -20.57
C GLY A 31 -8.74 -2.98 -21.17
N LEU A 32 -8.10 -3.56 -22.20
CA LEU A 32 -8.45 -4.87 -22.75
C LEU A 32 -8.36 -6.01 -21.73
N VAL A 33 -7.47 -5.91 -20.74
CA VAL A 33 -7.34 -6.93 -19.69
C VAL A 33 -8.63 -7.01 -18.87
N ALA A 34 -9.36 -5.90 -18.70
CA ALA A 34 -10.66 -5.90 -18.02
C ALA A 34 -11.68 -6.81 -18.70
N ILE A 35 -11.74 -6.79 -20.03
CA ILE A 35 -12.63 -7.67 -20.79
C ILE A 35 -12.24 -9.13 -20.57
N GLY A 36 -10.93 -9.43 -20.55
CA GLY A 36 -10.42 -10.76 -20.22
C GLY A 36 -10.84 -11.22 -18.82
N VAL A 37 -10.78 -10.35 -17.81
CA VAL A 37 -11.29 -10.65 -16.46
C VAL A 37 -12.79 -10.93 -16.48
N GLY A 38 -13.58 -10.09 -17.16
CA GLY A 38 -15.02 -10.30 -17.33
C GLY A 38 -15.34 -11.64 -18.00
N ALA A 39 -14.60 -11.99 -19.05
CA ALA A 39 -14.75 -13.26 -19.75
C ALA A 39 -14.41 -14.46 -18.87
N LEU A 40 -13.34 -14.39 -18.06
CA LEU A 40 -12.96 -15.45 -17.12
C LEU A 40 -14.02 -15.63 -16.02
N VAL A 41 -14.57 -14.55 -15.49
CA VAL A 41 -15.66 -14.60 -14.50
C VAL A 41 -16.91 -15.22 -15.12
N GLY A 42 -17.36 -14.71 -16.27
CA GLY A 42 -18.56 -15.21 -16.94
C GLY A 42 -18.42 -16.67 -17.37
N GLY A 43 -17.29 -17.05 -17.96
CA GLY A 43 -16.99 -18.43 -18.35
C GLY A 43 -16.89 -19.38 -17.16
N GLY A 44 -16.26 -18.94 -16.06
CA GLY A 44 -16.22 -19.69 -14.81
C GLY A 44 -17.61 -19.89 -14.21
N THR A 45 -18.44 -18.83 -14.20
CA THR A 45 -19.83 -18.91 -13.76
C THR A 45 -20.63 -19.89 -14.62
N PHE A 46 -20.52 -19.79 -15.94
CA PHE A 46 -21.24 -20.65 -16.87
C PHE A 46 -20.86 -22.13 -16.69
N MET A 47 -19.56 -22.43 -16.70
CA MET A 47 -19.04 -23.81 -16.59
C MET A 47 -19.53 -24.52 -15.32
N PHE A 48 -19.68 -23.80 -14.21
CA PHE A 48 -20.17 -24.37 -12.96
C PHE A 48 -21.69 -24.32 -12.80
N ALA A 49 -22.37 -23.37 -13.46
CA ALA A 49 -23.82 -23.32 -13.48
C ALA A 49 -24.42 -24.43 -14.36
N GLY A 50 -23.77 -24.75 -15.49
CA GLY A 50 -24.27 -25.71 -16.48
C GLY A 50 -25.70 -25.38 -16.90
N ASP A 51 -26.57 -26.39 -16.90
CA ASP A 51 -28.00 -26.25 -17.24
C ASP A 51 -28.79 -25.29 -16.33
N GLN A 52 -28.20 -24.82 -15.23
CA GLN A 52 -28.81 -23.81 -14.35
C GLN A 52 -28.37 -22.38 -14.68
N ALA A 53 -27.67 -22.18 -15.79
CA ALA A 53 -27.36 -20.85 -16.31
C ALA A 53 -28.67 -20.10 -16.58
N SER A 54 -28.72 -18.84 -16.13
CA SER A 54 -29.91 -18.00 -16.19
C SER A 54 -29.53 -16.52 -16.14
N PRO A 55 -30.44 -15.59 -16.45
CA PRO A 55 -30.18 -14.17 -16.27
C PRO A 55 -29.66 -13.78 -14.88
N LEU A 56 -30.12 -14.48 -13.82
CA LEU A 56 -29.65 -14.25 -12.45
C LEU A 56 -28.18 -14.67 -12.24
N THR A 57 -27.71 -15.74 -12.88
CA THR A 57 -26.28 -16.11 -12.83
C THR A 57 -25.42 -15.12 -13.62
N GLY A 58 -25.96 -14.55 -14.71
CA GLY A 58 -25.33 -13.43 -15.41
C GLY A 58 -25.17 -12.18 -14.53
N VAL A 59 -26.19 -11.80 -13.75
CA VAL A 59 -26.10 -10.68 -12.80
C VAL A 59 -25.03 -10.96 -11.72
N ALA A 60 -25.00 -12.19 -11.20
CA ALA A 60 -23.97 -12.58 -10.24
C ALA A 60 -22.55 -12.48 -10.85
N ALA A 61 -22.37 -12.95 -12.09
CA ALA A 61 -21.10 -12.83 -12.81
C ALA A 61 -20.69 -11.37 -13.01
N ALA A 62 -21.62 -10.48 -13.38
CA ALA A 62 -21.36 -9.04 -13.51
C ALA A 62 -20.85 -8.41 -12.20
N ILE A 63 -21.46 -8.73 -11.06
CA ILE A 63 -21.03 -8.23 -9.74
C ILE A 63 -19.64 -8.76 -9.39
N ILE A 64 -19.39 -10.05 -9.64
CA ILE A 64 -18.08 -10.66 -9.39
C ILE A 64 -17.00 -10.04 -10.29
N ALA A 65 -17.31 -9.72 -11.55
CA ALA A 65 -16.39 -9.08 -12.47
C ALA A 65 -15.99 -7.68 -11.99
N LEU A 66 -16.95 -6.87 -11.54
CA LEU A 66 -16.67 -5.58 -10.91
C LEU A 66 -15.71 -5.71 -9.72
N ALA A 67 -16.02 -6.63 -8.80
CA ALA A 67 -15.17 -6.88 -7.63
C ALA A 67 -13.77 -7.36 -8.02
N SER A 68 -13.67 -8.19 -9.07
CA SER A 68 -12.40 -8.73 -9.56
C SER A 68 -11.52 -7.67 -10.24
N ILE A 69 -12.12 -6.74 -10.98
CA ILE A 69 -11.40 -5.60 -11.59
C ILE A 69 -10.87 -4.66 -10.50
N ALA A 70 -11.72 -4.30 -9.53
CA ALA A 70 -11.30 -3.48 -8.40
C ALA A 70 -10.20 -4.18 -7.59
N GLY A 71 -10.35 -5.48 -7.34
CA GLY A 71 -9.36 -6.31 -6.67
C GLY A 71 -8.03 -6.39 -7.42
N GLY A 72 -8.04 -6.54 -8.75
CA GLY A 72 -6.83 -6.54 -9.57
C GLY A 72 -6.05 -5.23 -9.50
N LYS A 73 -6.73 -4.09 -9.56
CA LYS A 73 -6.12 -2.76 -9.36
C LYS A 73 -5.56 -2.62 -7.95
N PHE A 74 -6.34 -3.00 -6.93
CA PHE A 74 -5.91 -2.95 -5.54
C PHE A 74 -4.63 -3.76 -5.32
N MET A 75 -4.60 -5.02 -5.77
CA MET A 75 -3.42 -5.89 -5.66
C MET A 75 -2.19 -5.31 -6.37
N THR A 76 -2.38 -4.67 -7.53
CA THR A 76 -1.27 -4.04 -8.26
C THR A 76 -0.67 -2.90 -7.44
N VAL A 77 -1.52 -1.98 -6.96
CA VAL A 77 -1.09 -0.82 -6.16
C VAL A 77 -0.44 -1.30 -4.86
N HIS A 78 -1.09 -2.24 -4.16
CA HIS A 78 -0.58 -2.81 -2.94
C HIS A 78 0.78 -3.49 -3.11
N ALA A 79 0.95 -4.31 -4.15
CA ALA A 79 2.23 -4.99 -4.42
C ALA A 79 3.37 -4.01 -4.71
N TYR A 80 3.07 -2.91 -5.43
CA TYR A 80 4.04 -1.85 -5.69
C TYR A 80 4.48 -1.16 -4.39
N PHE A 81 3.54 -0.76 -3.55
CA PHE A 81 3.85 -0.07 -2.29
C PHE A 81 4.44 -0.99 -1.22
N ALA A 82 4.07 -2.28 -1.20
CA ALA A 82 4.71 -3.28 -0.35
C ALA A 82 6.21 -3.43 -0.67
N ASN A 83 6.59 -3.35 -1.95
CA ASN A 83 7.99 -3.38 -2.37
C ASN A 83 8.76 -2.11 -1.92
N ILE A 84 8.15 -0.93 -2.10
CA ILE A 84 8.71 0.34 -1.62
C ILE A 84 8.92 0.30 -0.10
N LYS A 85 7.87 -0.05 0.65
CA LYS A 85 7.91 -0.21 2.11
C LYS A 85 9.02 -1.16 2.53
N GLY A 86 9.10 -2.34 1.91
CA GLY A 86 10.15 -3.31 2.19
C GLY A 86 11.57 -2.80 1.89
N THR A 87 11.73 -1.93 0.89
CA THR A 87 13.02 -1.33 0.53
C THR A 87 13.41 -0.24 1.53
N VAL A 88 12.49 0.66 1.86
CA VAL A 88 12.70 1.72 2.86
C VAL A 88 12.98 1.11 4.24
N HIS A 89 12.22 0.09 4.66
CA HIS A 89 12.43 -0.60 5.94
C HIS A 89 13.81 -1.23 6.09
N LYS A 90 14.41 -1.68 4.99
CA LYS A 90 15.79 -2.23 5.00
C LYS A 90 16.84 -1.13 5.02
N ALA A 91 16.52 0.05 4.50
CA ALA A 91 17.40 1.21 4.50
C ALA A 91 17.40 1.95 5.85
N ILE A 92 16.34 1.81 6.65
CA ILE A 92 16.32 2.31 8.02
C ILE A 92 17.29 1.49 8.86
N ILE A 93 18.43 2.10 9.18
CA ILE A 93 19.43 1.60 10.12
C ILE A 93 19.53 2.64 11.22
N VAL A 94 19.25 2.23 12.45
CA VAL A 94 19.40 3.09 13.63
C VAL A 94 20.72 2.71 14.30
N ASP A 95 21.74 3.51 14.02
CA ASP A 95 23.00 3.45 14.75
C ASP A 95 23.00 4.45 15.92
N ASP A 96 24.15 4.56 16.59
CA ASP A 96 24.31 5.44 17.74
C ASP A 96 24.22 6.92 17.35
N GLU A 97 24.58 7.29 16.12
CA GLU A 97 24.48 8.67 15.63
C GLU A 97 23.01 9.06 15.44
N VAL A 98 22.21 8.20 14.82
CA VAL A 98 20.75 8.40 14.69
C VAL A 98 20.08 8.42 16.07
N ALA A 99 20.52 7.59 17.01
CA ALA A 99 20.00 7.59 18.37
C ALA A 99 20.31 8.90 19.12
N VAL A 100 21.56 9.38 19.05
CA VAL A 100 21.97 10.66 19.66
C VAL A 100 21.24 11.83 19.00
N LEU A 101 21.05 11.80 17.68
CA LEU A 101 20.23 12.77 16.94
C LEU A 101 18.80 12.85 17.50
N HIS A 102 18.16 11.70 17.71
CA HIS A 102 16.81 11.66 18.26
C HIS A 102 16.75 12.21 19.69
N ILE A 103 17.74 11.86 20.53
CA ILE A 103 17.85 12.41 21.88
C ILE A 103 18.10 13.93 21.83
N ALA A 104 18.91 14.44 20.91
CA ALA A 104 19.17 15.87 20.76
C ALA A 104 17.89 16.64 20.42
N ARG A 105 17.03 16.10 19.55
CA ARG A 105 15.70 16.67 19.29
C ARG A 105 14.84 16.68 20.56
N GLN A 106 14.82 15.58 21.32
CA GLN A 106 14.09 15.53 22.59
C GLN A 106 14.60 16.57 23.60
N VAL A 107 15.93 16.72 23.73
CA VAL A 107 16.55 17.73 24.61
C VAL A 107 16.16 19.14 24.18
N ALA A 108 16.22 19.44 22.88
CA ALA A 108 15.82 20.74 22.36
C ALA A 108 14.35 21.03 22.68
N GLN A 109 13.46 20.06 22.42
CA GLN A 109 12.04 20.17 22.70
C GLN A 109 11.76 20.39 24.20
N GLU A 110 12.40 19.64 25.09
CA GLU A 110 12.29 19.81 26.55
C GLU A 110 12.72 21.21 26.99
N TRP A 111 13.84 21.71 26.43
CA TRP A 111 14.37 23.03 26.76
C TRP A 111 13.42 24.14 26.29
N GLU A 112 12.88 24.05 25.07
CA GLU A 112 11.90 25.01 24.56
C GLU A 112 10.62 25.01 25.39
N GLN A 113 10.11 23.83 25.77
CA GLN A 113 8.94 23.71 26.66
C GLN A 113 9.21 24.27 28.06
N SER A 114 10.44 24.24 28.55
CA SER A 114 10.85 24.86 29.82
C SER A 114 11.03 26.38 29.75
N GLY A 115 10.87 26.98 28.56
CA GLY A 115 11.09 28.41 28.32
C GLY A 115 12.56 28.81 28.19
N LYS A 116 13.48 27.84 28.10
CA LYS A 116 14.90 28.09 27.86
C LYS A 116 15.09 28.48 26.40
N LYS A 117 15.66 29.66 26.15
CA LYS A 117 15.99 30.11 24.79
C LYS A 117 17.13 29.26 24.22
N ILE A 118 16.90 28.69 23.05
CA ILE A 118 17.89 27.94 22.28
C ILE A 118 18.44 28.82 21.15
N ALA A 119 19.76 28.91 21.03
CA ALA A 119 20.44 29.58 19.94
C ALA A 119 20.85 28.56 18.88
N TRP A 120 19.99 28.36 17.88
CA TRP A 120 20.25 27.45 16.76
C TRP A 120 21.38 27.99 15.86
N PRO A 121 22.34 27.15 15.43
CA PRO A 121 23.50 27.57 14.63
C PRO A 121 23.16 27.85 13.15
N THR A 122 22.04 27.32 12.67
CA THR A 122 21.55 27.48 11.30
C THR A 122 20.08 27.91 11.29
N ASP A 123 19.55 28.20 10.09
CA ASP A 123 18.11 28.45 9.91
C ASP A 123 17.27 27.17 10.01
N VAL A 124 17.91 25.99 10.08
CA VAL A 124 17.25 24.70 10.29
C VAL A 124 16.97 24.55 11.79
N LYS A 125 15.70 24.35 12.14
CA LYS A 125 15.25 24.22 13.53
C LYS A 125 14.57 22.88 13.76
N ASP A 126 14.70 22.40 14.99
CA ASP A 126 13.86 21.36 15.59
C ASP A 126 13.73 20.08 14.74
N ASP A 127 12.57 19.89 14.11
CA ASP A 127 12.16 18.70 13.39
C ASP A 127 12.92 18.48 12.06
N LYS A 128 13.59 19.51 11.56
CA LYS A 128 14.35 19.47 10.30
C LYS A 128 15.83 19.21 10.46
N ALA A 129 16.38 19.33 11.68
CA ALA A 129 17.80 19.11 11.92
C ALA A 129 18.11 17.61 11.84
N THR A 130 18.98 17.24 10.90
CA THR A 130 19.41 15.87 10.55
C THR A 130 20.86 15.58 10.87
N GLU A 131 21.68 16.60 11.16
CA GLU A 131 23.12 16.46 11.41
C GLU A 131 23.56 17.13 12.72
N GLU A 132 24.67 16.68 13.33
CA GLU A 132 25.24 17.25 14.56
C GLU A 132 25.42 18.78 14.46
N SER A 133 25.95 19.27 13.34
CA SER A 133 26.24 20.70 13.12
C SER A 133 25.01 21.59 13.07
N GLU A 134 23.82 21.01 12.91
CA GLU A 134 22.56 21.75 12.89
C GLU A 134 22.01 21.98 14.29
N PHE A 135 22.56 21.32 15.32
CA PHE A 135 22.17 21.52 16.72
C PHE A 135 23.09 22.50 17.45
N PRO A 136 22.55 23.27 18.42
CA PRO A 136 23.39 23.96 19.39
C PRO A 136 24.31 22.98 20.10
N THR A 137 25.57 23.37 20.28
CA THR A 137 26.62 22.53 20.89
C THR A 137 26.19 21.99 22.25
N GLU A 138 25.48 22.79 23.05
CA GLU A 138 25.03 22.40 24.38
C GLU A 138 23.91 21.34 24.34
N VAL A 139 23.01 21.42 23.36
CA VAL A 139 21.93 20.43 23.17
C VAL A 139 22.53 19.09 22.77
N TRP A 140 23.44 19.12 21.80
CA TRP A 140 24.09 17.91 21.32
C TRP A 140 24.99 17.27 22.39
N SER A 141 25.70 18.08 23.16
CA SER A 141 26.50 17.60 24.30
C SER A 141 25.63 16.94 25.37
N ASP A 142 24.48 17.52 25.73
CA ASP A 142 23.55 16.89 26.69
C ASP A 142 23.01 15.56 26.14
N ALA A 143 22.70 15.50 24.83
CA ALA A 143 22.26 14.28 24.19
C ALA A 143 23.30 13.15 24.25
N LYS A 144 24.58 13.45 23.95
CA LYS A 144 25.69 12.49 24.10
C LYS A 144 25.83 12.00 25.54
N VAL A 145 25.71 12.90 26.52
CA VAL A 145 25.77 12.54 27.94
C VAL A 145 24.63 11.57 28.30
N ARG A 146 23.39 11.90 27.92
CA ARG A 146 22.22 11.03 28.16
C ARG A 146 22.37 9.67 27.49
N TRP A 147 22.85 9.63 26.25
CA TRP A 147 23.12 8.38 25.53
C TRP A 147 24.18 7.52 26.24
N SER A 148 25.30 8.14 26.61
CA SER A 148 26.42 7.44 27.28
C SER A 148 26.09 6.97 28.70
N ALA A 149 25.08 7.59 29.35
CA ALA A 149 24.59 7.16 30.65
C ALA A 149 23.69 5.92 30.57
N MET A 150 23.19 5.55 29.39
CA MET A 150 22.43 4.33 29.17
C MET A 150 23.36 3.11 29.17
N SER A 151 22.95 2.02 29.81
CA SER A 151 23.59 0.71 29.64
C SER A 151 23.42 0.19 28.22
N GLN A 152 24.27 -0.75 27.79
CA GLN A 152 24.18 -1.35 26.45
C GLN A 152 22.77 -1.92 26.17
N THR A 153 22.17 -2.60 27.15
CA THR A 153 20.81 -3.14 27.02
C THR A 153 19.76 -2.05 26.80
N GLN A 154 19.92 -0.89 27.45
CA GLN A 154 19.04 0.26 27.25
C GLN A 154 19.25 0.91 25.88
N GLN A 155 20.50 1.04 25.44
CA GLN A 155 20.83 1.54 24.10
C GLN A 155 20.24 0.64 23.00
N ASP A 156 20.39 -0.68 23.13
CA ASP A 156 19.84 -1.64 22.18
C ASP A 156 18.31 -1.69 22.22
N GLY A 157 17.70 -1.49 23.39
CA GLY A 157 16.26 -1.27 23.51
C GLY A 157 15.81 -0.02 22.77
N TYR A 158 16.44 1.10 23.06
CA TYR A 158 16.12 2.40 22.47
C TYR A 158 16.26 2.40 20.94
N LYS A 159 17.34 1.82 20.39
CA LYS A 159 17.51 1.70 18.94
C LYS A 159 16.42 0.87 18.29
N ARG A 160 16.02 -0.25 18.90
CA ARG A 160 14.92 -1.09 18.38
C ARG A 160 13.58 -0.36 18.42
N ASP A 161 13.30 0.36 19.50
CA ASP A 161 12.06 1.12 19.64
C ASP A 161 12.02 2.28 18.62
N LEU A 162 13.15 2.98 18.45
CA LEU A 162 13.29 4.03 17.43
C LEU A 162 13.15 3.48 16.01
N GLU A 163 13.78 2.35 15.71
CA GLU A 163 13.64 1.67 14.41
C GLU A 163 12.20 1.27 14.14
N ALA A 164 11.49 0.74 15.14
CA ALA A 164 10.09 0.36 15.04
C ALA A 164 9.19 1.59 14.81
N ASN A 165 9.44 2.70 15.51
CA ASN A 165 8.70 3.95 15.34
C ASN A 165 8.90 4.54 13.94
N LEU A 166 10.14 4.62 13.46
CA LEU A 166 10.45 5.11 12.11
C LEU A 166 9.80 4.25 11.02
N LYS A 167 9.81 2.93 11.19
CA LYS A 167 9.08 2.00 10.30
C LYS A 167 7.57 2.23 10.35
N GLY A 168 7.01 2.48 11.54
CA GLY A 168 5.60 2.83 11.73
C GLY A 168 5.20 4.14 11.04
N GLU A 169 6.07 5.16 11.07
CA GLU A 169 5.84 6.42 10.36
C GLU A 169 5.86 6.22 8.84
N VAL A 170 6.84 5.46 8.34
CA VAL A 170 6.91 5.09 6.91
C VAL A 170 5.65 4.32 6.50
N ASP A 171 5.17 3.39 7.34
CA ASP A 171 3.95 2.65 7.11
C ASP A 171 2.73 3.56 6.96
N GLY A 172 2.60 4.56 7.83
CA GLY A 172 1.52 5.55 7.77
C GLY A 172 1.57 6.39 6.50
N VAL A 173 2.76 6.89 6.13
CA VAL A 173 2.96 7.69 4.91
C VAL A 173 2.67 6.86 3.66
N VAL A 174 3.23 5.66 3.57
CA VAL A 174 3.04 4.75 2.44
C VAL A 174 1.57 4.37 2.30
N ALA A 175 0.87 4.03 3.37
CA ALA A 175 -0.55 3.70 3.33
C ALA A 175 -1.42 4.87 2.83
N GLY A 176 -1.08 6.11 3.23
CA GLY A 176 -1.75 7.31 2.74
C GLY A 176 -1.59 7.51 1.23
N ILE A 177 -0.36 7.35 0.73
CA ILE A 177 -0.05 7.45 -0.70
C ILE A 177 -0.70 6.29 -1.48
N GLU A 178 -0.64 5.06 -0.97
CA GLU A 178 -1.24 3.87 -1.56
C GLU A 178 -2.74 4.06 -1.79
N SER A 179 -3.46 4.56 -0.78
CA SER A 179 -4.90 4.85 -0.85
C SER A 179 -5.23 5.91 -1.90
N ASP A 180 -4.47 7.02 -1.93
CA ASP A 180 -4.65 8.09 -2.91
C ASP A 180 -4.38 7.61 -4.35
N VAL A 181 -3.31 6.84 -4.55
CA VAL A 181 -2.96 6.25 -5.86
C VAL A 181 -4.01 5.24 -6.30
N PHE A 182 -4.50 4.39 -5.40
CA PHE A 182 -5.58 3.45 -5.70
C PHE A 182 -6.84 4.19 -6.15
N ALA A 183 -7.28 5.21 -5.42
CA ALA A 183 -8.45 6.00 -5.79
C ALA A 183 -8.27 6.69 -7.17
N LYS A 184 -7.10 7.28 -7.41
CA LYS A 184 -6.75 7.92 -8.69
C LYS A 184 -6.53 6.94 -9.84
N SER A 185 -6.31 5.65 -9.55
CA SER A 185 -6.16 4.61 -10.58
C SER A 185 -7.46 4.34 -11.34
N PHE A 186 -8.61 4.80 -10.84
CA PHE A 186 -9.89 4.72 -11.54
C PHE A 186 -10.09 5.96 -12.41
N SER A 187 -9.76 5.82 -13.69
CA SER A 187 -9.98 6.83 -14.72
C SER A 187 -11.35 6.68 -15.38
N PHE A 188 -11.76 7.69 -16.15
CA PHE A 188 -12.94 7.59 -17.00
C PHE A 188 -12.86 6.40 -17.98
N PHE A 189 -11.66 6.07 -18.48
CA PHE A 189 -11.49 4.91 -19.36
C PHE A 189 -11.77 3.59 -18.65
N ASP A 190 -11.51 3.48 -17.34
CA ASP A 190 -11.83 2.28 -16.57
C ASP A 190 -13.33 2.04 -16.46
N ILE A 191 -14.14 3.10 -16.52
CA ILE A 191 -15.60 2.98 -16.58
C ILE A 191 -16.01 2.29 -17.88
N LEU A 192 -15.48 2.74 -19.02
CA LEU A 192 -15.76 2.14 -20.33
C LEU A 192 -15.39 0.66 -20.36
N TRP A 193 -14.15 0.33 -19.97
CA TRP A 193 -13.68 -1.05 -19.97
C TRP A 193 -14.38 -1.91 -18.92
N GLY A 194 -14.74 -1.33 -17.79
CA GLY A 194 -15.58 -1.96 -16.77
C GLY A 194 -16.96 -2.34 -17.31
N PHE A 195 -17.63 -1.45 -18.05
CA PHE A 195 -18.91 -1.78 -18.70
C PHE A 195 -18.78 -2.92 -19.70
N LEU A 196 -17.72 -2.93 -20.52
CA LEU A 196 -17.48 -4.01 -21.47
C LEU A 196 -17.19 -5.34 -20.76
N ALA A 197 -16.41 -5.32 -19.68
CA ALA A 197 -16.12 -6.49 -18.87
C ALA A 197 -17.37 -7.05 -18.17
N ILE A 198 -18.22 -6.17 -17.64
CA ILE A 198 -19.52 -6.52 -17.04
C ILE A 198 -20.43 -7.17 -18.08
N GLY A 199 -20.53 -6.57 -19.27
CA GLY A 199 -21.33 -7.10 -20.37
C GLY A 199 -20.84 -8.48 -20.81
N ALA A 200 -19.52 -8.66 -20.93
CA ALA A 200 -18.92 -9.95 -21.24
C ALA A 200 -19.21 -10.99 -20.15
N ALA A 201 -19.05 -10.63 -18.88
CA ALA A 201 -19.33 -11.51 -17.74
C ALA A 201 -20.80 -11.91 -17.68
N TYR A 202 -21.71 -10.95 -17.85
CA TYR A 202 -23.16 -11.18 -17.87
C TYR A 202 -23.54 -12.14 -18.99
N LYS A 203 -23.15 -11.82 -20.23
CA LYS A 203 -23.54 -12.60 -21.42
C LYS A 203 -23.06 -14.04 -21.34
N LEU A 204 -21.83 -14.26 -20.88
CA LEU A 204 -21.31 -15.62 -20.70
C LEU A 204 -21.98 -16.31 -19.51
N GLY A 205 -22.08 -15.64 -18.37
CA GLY A 205 -22.65 -16.21 -17.15
C GLY A 205 -24.16 -16.48 -17.21
N SER A 206 -24.89 -15.84 -18.13
CA SER A 206 -26.32 -16.09 -18.37
C SER A 206 -26.59 -17.31 -19.27
N GLY A 207 -25.59 -17.79 -20.01
CA GLY A 207 -25.74 -18.82 -21.03
C GLY A 207 -26.24 -18.31 -22.39
N GLU A 208 -26.43 -17.00 -22.57
CA GLU A 208 -26.86 -16.39 -23.84
C GLU A 208 -25.82 -16.48 -24.96
N ALA A 209 -24.60 -16.96 -24.67
CA ALA A 209 -23.56 -17.16 -25.68
C ALA A 209 -23.74 -18.46 -26.49
N GLU A 210 -24.60 -19.39 -26.08
CA GLU A 210 -24.87 -20.67 -26.75
C GLU A 210 -26.14 -20.70 -27.61
N GLY A 211 -26.89 -19.59 -27.68
CA GLY A 211 -28.10 -19.42 -28.52
C GLY A 211 -27.88 -18.46 -29.67
#